data_AF-A0A9P4NS78-F1
#
_entry.id   AF-A0A9P4NS78-F1
#
_cell.length_a   1.000
_cell.length_b   1.000
_cell.length_c   1.000
_cell.angle_alpha   90.00
_cell.angle_beta   90.00
_cell.angle_gamma   90.00
#
_symmetry.space_group_name_H-M   'P 1'
#
loop_
_entity.id
_entity.type
_entity.pdbx_description
1 polymer ?
#
loop_
_entity_poly.entity_id
_entity_poly.type
_entity_poly.pdbx_seq_one_letter_code
_entity_poly.pdbx_strand_id
1 'polypeptide(L)'
;MASTGNDYGAKNEIGDEKVNRTDTEKSPPFDINDNRRFSIATVPVFDSTHRKLKARHIQLIGIGGTIGTALYVQIGRSLINGGPASLFLAFTLWCSVILAITLCMAEMVSYLPISSPFIRFAGRYVDDAFGVAAGWNFFVFEAALVPFEIVACNVVIHFWSDVVPAGAIIAIVLISYFLINILAVKWYGESEFWAALGKVILIIGLIIYTFIAMLGGNPKGDRFGFRYWKTPGSFAEFYHTGDLGRFMGFFQCLIQASFTIAGPDYVSMAAGEAENPRKVMPRAFNAVFYRLTTFFVLGSLCVGILVPSDDPELNAAFKDGKPGAAASPYVVSMNRLNIPILPHIVNAGVLASAFSAGNSYVYCASRSLYGLALEKKAPRFLTKTTKEGVPIYSVLVVLVIALLSFLQVSENAAVVLQWFVSLVTASQLINFCVMAFTFIRFHKACKVQGLDRNSLPFTGFWQPYAAYYALTACFIMTFMGGYTVFLPGNWDVPTFLFSYMMIFIFPCLYIGWKLLKKTKFIKAHEVDLTMDLEEIEEYQRNYVPTPPKNAVDKWFNKIFE
;
A
#
# COMPACT_ATOMS: atom_id res chain seq x y z
N MET A 1 35.94 -38.19 -50.69
CA MET A 1 37.18 -38.45 -51.44
C MET A 1 38.36 -38.13 -50.51
N ALA A 2 39.19 -39.15 -50.28
CA ALA A 2 40.43 -39.20 -49.46
C ALA A 2 40.31 -38.69 -48.00
N SER A 3 40.19 -39.48 -46.94
CA SER A 3 40.76 -40.79 -46.56
C SER A 3 42.28 -40.83 -46.49
N THR A 4 42.81 -40.98 -45.26
CA THR A 4 43.84 -41.91 -44.75
C THR A 4 44.47 -41.28 -43.50
N GLY A 5 44.66 -41.90 -42.34
CA GLY A 5 44.54 -43.29 -41.91
C GLY A 5 45.67 -43.58 -40.90
N ASN A 6 45.33 -44.29 -39.83
CA ASN A 6 46.19 -45.09 -38.92
C ASN A 6 47.24 -44.36 -38.03
N ASP A 7 47.64 -44.83 -36.85
CA ASP A 7 47.20 -45.96 -36.02
C ASP A 7 47.70 -45.82 -34.56
N TYR A 8 47.06 -46.61 -33.71
CA TYR A 8 47.27 -47.02 -32.32
C TYR A 8 48.62 -46.88 -31.60
N GLY A 9 48.51 -46.57 -30.30
CA GLY A 9 49.45 -46.99 -29.26
C GLY A 9 48.93 -46.65 -27.87
N ALA A 10 48.40 -47.63 -27.13
CA ALA A 10 47.88 -47.47 -25.77
C ALA A 10 48.79 -48.13 -24.72
N LYS A 11 48.82 -47.49 -23.54
CA LYS A 11 49.17 -47.97 -22.17
C LYS A 11 50.65 -48.00 -21.74
N ASN A 12 50.97 -47.16 -20.74
CA ASN A 12 51.24 -47.50 -19.32
C ASN A 12 51.47 -46.17 -18.55
N GLU A 13 50.62 -45.78 -17.59
CA GLU A 13 50.82 -45.95 -16.12
C GLU A 13 52.14 -45.31 -15.63
N ILE A 14 52.27 -44.39 -14.66
CA ILE A 14 51.50 -43.87 -13.51
C ILE A 14 52.13 -42.50 -13.13
N GLY A 15 51.35 -41.55 -12.59
CA GLY A 15 51.89 -40.36 -11.93
C GLY A 15 50.83 -39.31 -11.61
N ASP A 16 50.12 -39.48 -10.51
CA ASP A 16 49.19 -38.51 -9.92
C ASP A 16 49.93 -37.23 -9.49
N GLU A 17 49.52 -36.05 -9.96
CA GLU A 17 49.57 -34.85 -9.13
C GLU A 17 48.56 -33.77 -9.56
N LYS A 18 47.79 -33.31 -8.57
CA LYS A 18 46.65 -32.39 -8.67
C LYS A 18 47.10 -30.95 -8.94
N VAL A 19 46.55 -30.31 -9.97
CA VAL A 19 46.68 -28.85 -10.19
C VAL A 19 45.52 -28.11 -9.51
N ASN A 20 45.84 -27.30 -8.50
CA ASN A 20 44.94 -26.36 -7.86
C ASN A 20 45.26 -24.93 -8.30
N ARG A 21 44.22 -24.18 -8.71
CA ARG A 21 44.26 -22.75 -9.04
C ARG A 21 44.46 -21.90 -7.79
N THR A 22 45.21 -20.80 -7.90
CA THR A 22 45.08 -19.62 -7.02
C THR A 22 45.54 -18.36 -7.73
N ASP A 23 44.89 -17.26 -7.35
CA ASP A 23 44.77 -15.98 -8.05
C ASP A 23 45.99 -15.06 -7.91
N THR A 24 46.22 -14.24 -8.94
CA THR A 24 47.25 -13.18 -8.98
C THR A 24 46.71 -11.81 -8.62
N GLU A 25 47.50 -11.09 -7.82
CA GLU A 25 47.28 -9.74 -7.30
C GLU A 25 47.55 -8.59 -8.30
N LYS A 26 46.76 -7.51 -8.13
CA LYS A 26 47.03 -6.04 -8.14
C LYS A 26 47.83 -5.34 -9.26
N SER A 27 47.23 -4.25 -9.78
CA SER A 27 47.69 -2.81 -9.76
C SER A 27 47.11 -2.03 -10.97
N PRO A 28 47.10 -0.66 -11.09
CA PRO A 28 47.38 0.44 -10.14
C PRO A 28 46.28 1.56 -10.13
N PRO A 29 46.42 2.67 -9.34
CA PRO A 29 45.42 3.73 -9.22
C PRO A 29 45.62 4.87 -10.24
N PHE A 30 44.53 5.51 -10.70
CA PHE A 30 44.59 6.68 -11.57
C PHE A 30 44.40 8.00 -10.82
N ASP A 31 45.23 8.95 -11.23
CA ASP A 31 45.62 10.21 -10.60
C ASP A 31 44.56 11.33 -10.75
N ILE A 32 44.53 12.24 -9.78
CA ILE A 32 43.61 13.39 -9.70
C ILE A 32 44.40 14.65 -10.01
N ASN A 33 44.09 15.37 -11.10
CA ASN A 33 44.13 16.83 -11.07
C ASN A 33 43.36 17.56 -12.20
N ASP A 34 42.61 18.56 -11.73
CA ASP A 34 42.24 19.85 -12.33
C ASP A 34 41.17 19.96 -13.44
N ASN A 35 39.94 20.28 -13.01
CA ASN A 35 39.18 21.40 -13.60
C ASN A 35 38.04 21.85 -12.67
N ARG A 36 38.14 23.09 -12.18
CA ARG A 36 37.13 23.76 -11.36
C ARG A 36 35.82 23.97 -12.14
N ARG A 37 34.85 23.09 -11.92
CA ARG A 37 33.41 23.38 -12.06
C ARG A 37 32.76 23.14 -10.71
N PHE A 38 31.95 24.09 -10.25
CA PHE A 38 31.12 23.95 -9.05
C PHE A 38 30.16 22.77 -9.23
N SER A 39 30.59 21.58 -8.81
CA SER A 39 29.76 20.40 -8.70
C SER A 39 29.11 20.43 -7.31
N ILE A 40 27.80 20.63 -7.28
CA ILE A 40 27.00 20.26 -6.12
C ILE A 40 27.15 18.74 -6.02
N ALA A 41 28.01 18.28 -5.11
CA ALA A 41 28.22 16.87 -4.85
C ALA A 41 26.96 16.26 -4.21
N THR A 42 25.97 15.93 -5.05
CA THR A 42 25.01 14.89 -4.77
C THR A 42 25.80 13.59 -4.75
N VAL A 43 26.10 13.10 -3.55
CA VAL A 43 26.60 11.74 -3.36
C VAL A 43 25.57 10.81 -4.02
N PRO A 44 25.93 9.99 -5.03
CA PRO A 44 25.01 9.00 -5.56
C PRO A 44 24.77 7.99 -4.44
N VAL A 45 23.61 8.06 -3.80
CA VAL A 45 23.13 7.01 -2.92
C VAL A 45 22.69 5.89 -3.85
N PHE A 46 23.63 4.99 -4.17
CA PHE A 46 23.38 3.84 -5.00
C PHE A 46 22.27 2.99 -4.38
N ASP A 47 21.27 2.69 -5.20
CA ASP A 47 20.18 1.80 -4.86
C ASP A 47 20.73 0.36 -4.93
N SER A 48 21.25 -0.15 -3.81
CA SER A 48 21.85 -1.50 -3.72
C SER A 48 20.81 -2.62 -3.70
N THR A 49 19.59 -2.36 -4.19
CA THR A 49 18.50 -3.34 -4.23
C THR A 49 18.71 -4.30 -5.40
N HIS A 50 18.84 -5.59 -5.10
CA HIS A 50 18.94 -6.62 -6.14
C HIS A 50 17.59 -6.78 -6.87
N ARG A 51 17.56 -6.46 -8.17
CA ARG A 51 16.41 -6.66 -9.07
C ARG A 51 16.08 -8.16 -9.25
N LYS A 52 15.31 -8.72 -8.31
CA LYS A 52 14.97 -10.15 -8.22
C LYS A 52 13.46 -10.41 -8.10
N LEU A 53 12.63 -9.36 -8.03
CA LEU A 53 11.18 -9.53 -7.91
C LEU A 53 10.56 -9.85 -9.27
N LYS A 54 9.97 -11.04 -9.33
CA LYS A 54 9.14 -11.50 -10.45
C LYS A 54 7.79 -10.77 -10.45
N ALA A 55 7.15 -10.70 -11.61
CA ALA A 55 5.82 -10.07 -11.79
C ALA A 55 4.76 -10.56 -10.78
N ARG A 56 4.78 -11.85 -10.43
CA ARG A 56 3.87 -12.41 -9.42
C ARG A 56 4.06 -11.82 -8.02
N HIS A 57 5.30 -11.57 -7.60
CA HIS A 57 5.59 -10.98 -6.30
C HIS A 57 5.11 -9.53 -6.27
N ILE A 58 5.35 -8.78 -7.35
CA ILE A 58 4.91 -7.38 -7.48
C ILE A 58 3.39 -7.26 -7.44
N GLN A 59 2.67 -8.10 -8.18
CA GLN A 59 1.21 -8.09 -8.17
C GLN A 59 0.64 -8.46 -6.80
N LEU A 60 1.24 -9.44 -6.11
CA LEU A 60 0.78 -9.84 -4.79
C LEU A 60 1.16 -8.85 -3.69
N ILE A 61 2.28 -8.13 -3.81
CA ILE A 61 2.59 -6.99 -2.92
C ILE A 61 1.55 -5.89 -3.13
N GLY A 62 1.24 -5.53 -4.38
CA GLY A 62 0.23 -4.53 -4.70
C GLY A 62 -1.18 -4.92 -4.23
N ILE A 63 -1.55 -6.20 -4.31
CA ILE A 63 -2.85 -6.69 -3.85
C ILE A 63 -2.88 -6.89 -2.34
N GLY A 64 -1.84 -7.49 -1.77
CA GLY A 64 -1.74 -7.82 -0.34
C GLY A 64 -1.57 -6.62 0.57
N GLY A 65 -0.97 -5.53 0.05
CA GLY A 65 -0.84 -4.26 0.77
C GLY A 65 -2.10 -3.39 0.77
N THR A 66 -3.08 -3.71 -0.08
CA THR A 66 -4.31 -2.91 -0.27
C THR A 66 -5.56 -3.64 0.20
N ILE A 67 -5.61 -4.96 0.06
CA ILE A 67 -6.66 -5.78 0.67
C ILE A 67 -6.29 -6.01 2.13
N GLY A 68 -7.10 -5.48 3.03
CA GLY A 68 -6.86 -5.60 4.46
C GLY A 68 -8.12 -5.40 5.28
N THR A 69 -7.92 -5.14 6.57
CA THR A 69 -8.96 -4.93 7.58
C THR A 69 -10.01 -3.90 7.14
N ALA A 70 -9.61 -2.87 6.39
CA ALA A 70 -10.53 -1.85 5.89
C ALA A 70 -11.72 -2.43 5.09
N LEU A 71 -11.45 -3.43 4.23
CA LEU A 71 -12.46 -4.06 3.39
C LEU A 71 -13.33 -5.07 4.15
N TYR A 72 -12.81 -5.69 5.21
CA TYR A 72 -13.54 -6.74 5.93
C TYR A 72 -14.30 -6.21 7.16
N VAL A 73 -13.76 -5.18 7.82
CA VAL A 73 -14.28 -4.66 9.10
C VAL A 73 -14.83 -3.25 8.89
N GLN A 74 -13.98 -2.30 8.50
CA GLN A 74 -14.36 -0.87 8.46
C GLN A 74 -15.47 -0.54 7.46
N ILE A 75 -15.63 -1.35 6.41
CA ILE A 75 -16.72 -1.19 5.46
C ILE A 75 -18.11 -1.27 6.11
N GLY A 76 -18.25 -1.96 7.26
CA GLY A 76 -19.49 -2.03 8.01
C GLY A 76 -19.94 -0.68 8.57
N ARG A 77 -18.99 0.16 8.99
CA ARG A 77 -19.29 1.51 9.45
C ARG A 77 -19.85 2.39 8.33
N SER A 78 -19.32 2.27 7.12
CA SER A 78 -19.88 2.95 5.95
C SER A 78 -21.28 2.49 5.61
N LEU A 79 -21.54 1.17 5.71
CA LEU A 79 -22.89 0.64 5.50
C LEU A 79 -23.89 1.25 6.47
N ILE A 80 -23.55 1.34 7.76
CA ILE A 80 -24.40 1.95 8.78
C ILE A 80 -24.68 3.42 8.45
N ASN A 81 -23.62 4.18 8.11
CA ASN A 81 -23.73 5.62 7.92
C ASN A 81 -24.44 6.02 6.62
N GLY A 82 -24.18 5.33 5.51
CA GLY A 82 -24.68 5.74 4.19
C GLY A 82 -25.72 4.82 3.56
N GLY A 83 -25.85 3.58 4.03
CA GLY A 83 -26.67 2.57 3.38
C GLY A 83 -26.00 1.93 2.16
N PRO A 84 -26.61 0.88 1.60
CA PRO A 84 -25.97 0.02 0.61
C PRO A 84 -25.72 0.70 -0.74
N ALA A 85 -26.62 1.56 -1.21
CA ALA A 85 -26.43 2.26 -2.49
C ALA A 85 -25.36 3.36 -2.38
N SER A 86 -25.38 4.15 -1.31
CA SER A 86 -24.33 5.13 -1.01
C SER A 86 -22.95 4.49 -0.95
N LEU A 87 -22.85 3.35 -0.26
CA LEU A 87 -21.62 2.58 -0.13
C LEU A 87 -21.09 2.15 -1.50
N PHE A 88 -21.94 1.53 -2.33
CA PHE A 88 -21.57 1.07 -3.66
C PHE A 88 -21.15 2.23 -4.59
N LEU A 89 -21.92 3.31 -4.60
CA LEU A 89 -21.62 4.50 -5.41
C LEU A 89 -20.30 5.15 -4.98
N ALA A 90 -20.08 5.32 -3.67
CA ALA A 90 -18.87 5.92 -3.13
C ALA A 90 -17.61 5.13 -3.51
N PHE A 91 -17.63 3.80 -3.34
CA PHE A 91 -16.50 2.94 -3.71
C PHE A 91 -16.24 2.97 -5.22
N THR A 92 -17.30 2.93 -6.03
CA THR A 92 -17.19 2.99 -7.50
C THR A 92 -16.61 4.33 -7.98
N LEU A 93 -17.10 5.45 -7.44
CA LEU A 93 -16.60 6.79 -7.78
C LEU A 93 -15.17 7.00 -7.31
N TRP A 94 -14.79 6.46 -6.15
CA TRP A 94 -13.43 6.60 -5.69
C TRP A 94 -12.43 5.79 -6.53
N CYS A 95 -12.84 4.61 -7.02
CA CYS A 95 -12.02 3.83 -7.96
C CYS A 95 -11.65 4.62 -9.23
N SER A 96 -12.49 5.54 -9.74
CA SER A 96 -12.10 6.37 -10.89
C SER A 96 -11.02 7.40 -10.56
N VAL A 97 -11.01 7.94 -9.33
CA VAL A 97 -9.93 8.82 -8.85
C VAL A 97 -8.61 8.05 -8.76
N ILE A 98 -8.65 6.85 -8.17
CA ILE A 98 -7.48 5.97 -8.06
C ILE A 98 -6.98 5.54 -9.44
N LEU A 99 -7.86 5.30 -10.41
CA LEU A 99 -7.44 5.03 -11.80
C LEU A 99 -6.61 6.19 -12.36
N ALA A 100 -7.07 7.42 -12.19
CA ALA A 100 -6.36 8.59 -12.69
C ALA A 100 -4.97 8.73 -12.04
N ILE A 101 -4.85 8.47 -10.74
CA ILE A 101 -3.55 8.44 -10.03
C ILE A 101 -2.67 7.29 -10.55
N THR A 102 -3.25 6.11 -10.75
CA THR A 102 -2.57 4.93 -11.28
C THR A 102 -1.96 5.23 -12.65
N LEU A 103 -2.71 5.87 -13.55
CA LEU A 103 -2.22 6.24 -14.88
C LEU A 103 -1.05 7.22 -14.81
N CYS A 104 -1.09 8.17 -13.87
CA CYS A 104 0.01 9.11 -13.65
C CYS A 104 1.28 8.38 -13.18
N MET A 105 1.13 7.49 -12.20
CA MET A 105 2.24 6.71 -11.65
C MET A 105 2.80 5.70 -12.65
N ALA A 106 1.93 4.98 -13.36
CA ALA A 106 2.34 4.00 -14.35
C ALA A 106 3.23 4.62 -15.43
N GLU A 107 2.92 5.83 -15.90
CA GLU A 107 3.72 6.52 -16.91
C GLU A 107 5.09 6.96 -16.38
N MET A 108 5.15 7.61 -15.21
CA MET A 108 6.44 8.03 -14.64
C MET A 108 7.33 6.85 -14.24
N VAL A 109 6.74 5.85 -13.58
CA VAL A 109 7.48 4.69 -13.06
C VAL A 109 7.94 3.77 -14.18
N SER A 110 7.15 3.61 -15.23
CA SER A 110 7.57 2.80 -16.38
C SER A 110 8.62 3.50 -17.22
N TYR A 111 8.66 4.84 -17.23
CA TYR A 111 9.75 5.58 -17.85
C TYR A 111 11.06 5.42 -17.08
N LEU A 112 11.02 5.69 -15.77
CA LEU A 112 12.19 5.72 -14.89
C LEU A 112 11.98 4.87 -13.63
N PRO A 113 12.10 3.54 -13.73
CA PRO A 113 11.92 2.65 -12.59
C PRO A 113 13.10 2.72 -11.61
N ILE A 114 12.85 3.41 -10.50
CA ILE A 114 13.78 3.59 -9.36
C ILE A 114 13.10 3.17 -8.06
N SER A 115 13.83 2.93 -6.98
CA SER A 115 13.20 2.66 -5.67
C SER A 115 12.46 3.88 -5.13
N SER A 116 11.34 3.63 -4.45
CA SER A 116 10.43 4.64 -3.90
C SER A 116 10.12 5.81 -4.88
N PRO A 117 9.56 5.51 -6.07
CA PRO A 117 9.51 6.46 -7.17
C PRO A 117 8.78 7.75 -6.83
N PHE A 118 7.60 7.69 -6.20
CA PHE A 118 6.80 8.92 -5.99
C PHE A 118 7.49 9.92 -5.06
N ILE A 119 8.27 9.47 -4.07
CA ILE A 119 9.05 10.34 -3.17
C ILE A 119 10.22 10.96 -3.93
N ARG A 120 10.98 10.14 -4.67
CA ARG A 120 12.15 10.61 -5.43
C ARG A 120 11.75 11.51 -6.59
N PHE A 121 10.66 11.20 -7.30
CA PHE A 121 10.09 12.04 -8.35
C PHE A 121 9.60 13.38 -7.81
N ALA A 122 8.99 13.41 -6.62
CA ALA A 122 8.61 14.67 -5.99
C ALA A 122 9.84 15.57 -5.75
N GLY A 123 10.95 15.01 -5.27
CA GLY A 123 12.22 15.74 -5.16
C GLY A 123 12.80 16.18 -6.52
N ARG A 124 12.78 15.27 -7.50
CA ARG A 124 13.45 15.44 -8.81
C ARG A 124 12.71 16.35 -9.78
N TYR A 125 11.38 16.32 -9.81
CA TYR A 125 10.56 17.05 -10.78
C TYR A 125 9.94 18.33 -10.22
N VAL A 126 9.95 18.49 -8.89
CA VAL A 126 9.29 19.61 -8.20
C VAL A 126 10.28 20.45 -7.40
N ASP A 127 10.75 19.93 -6.28
CA ASP A 127 11.60 20.62 -5.30
C ASP A 127 12.10 19.58 -4.29
N ASP A 128 13.37 19.62 -3.87
CA ASP A 128 13.90 18.70 -2.84
C ASP A 128 13.09 18.79 -1.53
N ALA A 129 12.65 20.00 -1.14
CA ALA A 129 11.77 20.17 0.03
C ALA A 129 10.42 19.44 -0.13
N PHE A 130 9.91 19.35 -1.35
CA PHE A 130 8.66 18.64 -1.64
C PHE A 130 8.85 17.12 -1.52
N GLY A 131 9.98 16.60 -2.00
CA GLY A 131 10.38 15.21 -1.78
C GLY A 131 10.55 14.86 -0.30
N VAL A 132 11.14 15.74 0.50
CA VAL A 132 11.27 15.55 1.97
C VAL A 132 9.91 15.50 2.65
N ALA A 133 9.03 16.46 2.34
CA ALA A 133 7.67 16.50 2.90
C ALA A 133 6.87 15.26 2.51
N ALA A 134 6.96 14.82 1.24
CA ALA A 134 6.33 13.59 0.76
C ALA A 134 6.86 12.35 1.50
N GLY A 135 8.18 12.24 1.67
CA GLY A 135 8.77 11.08 2.34
C GLY A 135 8.40 10.99 3.81
N TRP A 136 8.40 12.10 4.55
CA TRP A 136 7.96 12.11 5.95
C TRP A 136 6.46 11.85 6.09
N ASN A 137 5.62 12.41 5.20
CA ASN A 137 4.19 12.13 5.20
C ASN A 137 3.92 10.64 4.92
N PHE A 138 4.66 10.04 3.98
CA PHE A 138 4.58 8.61 3.72
C PHE A 138 5.04 7.76 4.92
N PHE A 139 6.12 8.14 5.59
CA PHE A 139 6.55 7.46 6.81
C PHE A 139 5.46 7.46 7.88
N VAL A 140 4.83 8.62 8.14
CA VAL A 140 3.78 8.67 9.18
C VAL A 140 2.52 7.94 8.74
N PHE A 141 2.16 7.97 7.45
CA PHE A 141 1.09 7.14 6.88
C PHE A 141 1.31 5.66 7.22
N GLU A 142 2.48 5.10 6.91
CA GLU A 142 2.80 3.70 7.19
C GLU A 142 2.86 3.43 8.70
N ALA A 143 3.49 4.32 9.48
CA ALA A 143 3.63 4.15 10.92
C ALA A 143 2.28 4.22 11.66
N ALA A 144 1.31 5.01 11.17
CA ALA A 144 -0.03 5.12 11.73
C ALA A 144 -0.94 3.92 11.36
N LEU A 145 -0.64 3.22 10.27
CA LEU A 145 -1.32 1.97 9.91
C LEU A 145 -0.98 0.82 10.86
N VAL A 146 0.20 0.83 11.50
CA VAL A 146 0.59 -0.20 12.49
C VAL A 146 -0.38 -0.24 13.69
N PRO A 147 -0.59 0.85 14.46
CA PRO A 147 -1.53 0.83 15.57
C PRO A 147 -2.98 0.62 15.10
N PHE A 148 -3.36 1.07 13.89
CA PHE A 148 -4.66 0.74 13.29
C PHE A 148 -4.88 -0.77 13.19
N GLU A 149 -3.91 -1.53 12.65
CA GLU A 149 -4.04 -2.99 12.53
C GLU A 149 -4.01 -3.68 13.90
N ILE A 150 -3.26 -3.17 14.87
CA ILE A 150 -3.26 -3.71 16.24
C ILE A 150 -4.64 -3.55 16.90
N VAL A 151 -5.27 -2.38 16.75
CA VAL A 151 -6.64 -2.13 17.24
C VAL A 151 -7.62 -3.07 16.53
N ALA A 152 -7.46 -3.30 15.24
CA ALA A 152 -8.27 -4.25 14.50
C ALA A 152 -8.11 -5.71 14.97
N CYS A 153 -6.87 -6.17 15.22
CA CYS A 153 -6.63 -7.48 15.80
C CYS A 153 -7.36 -7.65 17.13
N ASN A 154 -7.32 -6.63 18.00
CA ASN A 154 -8.03 -6.64 19.27
C ASN A 154 -9.54 -6.79 19.08
N VAL A 155 -10.15 -5.94 18.23
CA VAL A 155 -11.58 -6.00 17.90
C VAL A 155 -11.99 -7.38 17.36
N VAL A 156 -11.17 -7.98 16.51
CA VAL A 156 -11.44 -9.29 15.91
C VAL A 156 -11.31 -10.42 16.94
N ILE A 157 -10.35 -10.36 17.87
CA ILE A 157 -10.17 -11.38 18.93
C ILE A 157 -11.35 -11.38 19.91
N HIS A 158 -11.91 -10.20 20.21
CA HIS A 158 -13.09 -10.04 21.06
C HIS A 158 -14.34 -10.78 20.56
N PHE A 159 -14.36 -11.24 19.31
CA PHE A 159 -15.38 -12.15 18.81
C PHE A 159 -15.40 -13.50 19.54
N TRP A 160 -14.25 -14.06 19.90
CA TRP A 160 -14.17 -15.37 20.57
C TRP A 160 -14.16 -15.26 22.09
N SER A 161 -13.46 -14.25 22.64
CA SER A 161 -13.33 -14.09 24.08
C SER A 161 -12.94 -12.67 24.44
N ASP A 162 -13.46 -12.21 25.56
CA ASP A 162 -13.14 -10.94 26.22
C ASP A 162 -12.33 -11.12 27.52
N VAL A 163 -11.94 -12.36 27.82
CA VAL A 163 -11.18 -12.71 29.02
C VAL A 163 -9.77 -12.09 29.00
N VAL A 164 -9.18 -11.95 27.81
CA VAL A 164 -7.85 -11.34 27.66
C VAL A 164 -8.01 -9.82 27.56
N PRO A 165 -7.41 -9.04 28.48
CA PRO A 165 -7.49 -7.59 28.41
C PRO A 165 -6.86 -7.05 27.12
N ALA A 166 -7.45 -5.98 26.56
CA ALA A 166 -6.94 -5.35 25.33
C ALA A 166 -5.44 -5.01 25.41
N GLY A 167 -4.98 -4.53 26.57
CA GLY A 167 -3.56 -4.24 26.82
C GLY A 167 -2.64 -5.45 26.63
N ALA A 168 -3.08 -6.65 27.02
CA ALA A 168 -2.31 -7.87 26.84
C ALA A 168 -2.25 -8.29 25.37
N ILE A 169 -3.36 -8.19 24.63
CA ILE A 169 -3.41 -8.47 23.19
C ILE A 169 -2.44 -7.54 22.44
N ILE A 170 -2.49 -6.23 22.74
CA ILE A 170 -1.61 -5.22 22.15
C ILE A 170 -0.14 -5.56 22.40
N ALA A 171 0.22 -5.88 23.66
CA ALA A 171 1.59 -6.22 24.02
C ALA A 171 2.09 -7.47 23.28
N ILE A 172 1.25 -8.50 23.16
CA ILE A 172 1.58 -9.73 22.41
C ILE A 172 1.86 -9.39 20.95
N VAL A 173 0.97 -8.65 20.28
CA VAL A 173 1.12 -8.30 18.87
C VAL A 173 2.38 -7.45 18.63
N LEU A 174 2.66 -6.46 19.48
CA LEU A 174 3.87 -5.64 19.39
C LEU A 174 5.16 -6.44 19.54
N ILE A 175 5.20 -7.35 20.52
CA ILE A 175 6.36 -8.24 20.73
C ILE A 175 6.52 -9.16 19.52
N SER A 176 5.43 -9.71 18.99
CA SER A 176 5.49 -10.54 17.78
C SER A 176 6.03 -9.76 16.57
N TYR A 177 5.55 -8.51 16.34
CA TYR A 177 6.06 -7.66 15.27
C TYR A 177 7.55 -7.36 15.41
N PHE A 178 8.01 -7.07 16.63
CA PHE A 178 9.43 -6.87 16.92
C PHE A 178 10.25 -8.12 16.58
N LEU A 179 9.83 -9.30 17.06
CA LEU A 179 10.55 -10.55 16.84
C LEU A 179 10.60 -10.91 15.34
N ILE A 180 9.48 -10.78 14.63
CA ILE A 180 9.42 -11.07 13.19
C ILE A 180 10.33 -10.12 12.40
N ASN A 181 10.26 -8.82 12.70
CA ASN A 181 11.05 -7.80 11.97
C ASN A 181 12.55 -7.84 12.27
N ILE A 182 13.00 -8.49 13.33
CA ILE A 182 14.42 -8.62 13.68
C ILE A 182 14.98 -10.00 13.34
N LEU A 183 14.23 -11.07 13.60
CA LEU A 183 14.71 -12.45 13.51
C LEU A 183 14.36 -13.13 12.17
N ALA A 184 13.22 -12.78 11.57
CA ALA A 184 12.64 -13.53 10.45
C ALA A 184 12.71 -12.80 9.10
N VAL A 185 13.50 -11.72 8.98
CA VAL A 185 13.56 -10.89 7.77
C VAL A 185 13.92 -11.68 6.50
N LYS A 186 14.74 -12.74 6.62
CA LYS A 186 15.10 -13.60 5.48
C LYS A 186 13.91 -14.37 4.90
N TRP A 187 12.91 -14.69 5.72
CA TRP A 187 11.72 -15.47 5.33
C TRP A 187 10.51 -14.58 5.00
N TYR A 188 10.57 -13.31 5.38
CA TYR A 188 9.48 -12.36 5.26
C TYR A 188 8.88 -12.30 3.84
N GLY A 189 9.71 -12.26 2.79
CA GLY A 189 9.24 -12.15 1.41
C GLY A 189 8.35 -13.33 0.95
N GLU A 190 8.71 -14.56 1.32
CA GLU A 190 7.91 -15.74 1.01
C GLU A 190 6.68 -15.86 1.93
N SER A 191 6.84 -15.58 3.22
CA SER A 191 5.71 -15.57 4.17
C SER A 191 4.63 -14.58 3.76
N GLU A 192 5.01 -13.39 3.29
CA GLU A 192 4.07 -12.37 2.87
C GLU A 192 3.37 -12.73 1.55
N PHE A 193 4.07 -13.43 0.64
CA PHE A 193 3.44 -13.98 -0.56
C PHE A 193 2.27 -14.92 -0.21
N TRP A 194 2.49 -15.85 0.74
CA TRP A 194 1.44 -16.77 1.18
C TRP A 194 0.33 -16.08 1.95
N ALA A 195 0.66 -15.09 2.78
CA ALA A 195 -0.33 -14.29 3.50
C ALA A 195 -1.22 -13.50 2.54
N ALA A 196 -0.63 -12.82 1.54
CA ALA A 196 -1.35 -12.10 0.50
C ALA A 196 -2.27 -13.03 -0.32
N LEU A 197 -1.81 -14.24 -0.65
CA LEU A 197 -2.65 -15.25 -1.31
C LEU A 197 -3.86 -15.64 -0.44
N GLY A 198 -3.65 -15.81 0.86
CA GLY A 198 -4.73 -16.07 1.83
C GLY A 198 -5.81 -14.97 1.82
N LYS A 199 -5.41 -13.70 1.77
CA LYS A 199 -6.34 -12.55 1.67
C LYS A 199 -7.18 -12.60 0.39
N VAL A 200 -6.55 -12.93 -0.74
CA VAL A 200 -7.24 -13.09 -2.04
C VAL A 200 -8.24 -14.25 -2.00
N ILE A 201 -7.85 -15.40 -1.44
CA ILE A 201 -8.77 -16.54 -1.27
C ILE A 201 -9.95 -16.15 -0.37
N LEU A 202 -9.70 -15.42 0.72
CA LEU A 202 -10.74 -14.96 1.63
C LEU A 202 -11.76 -14.07 0.91
N ILE A 203 -11.33 -13.05 0.17
CA ILE A 203 -12.30 -12.17 -0.53
C ILE A 203 -13.08 -12.90 -1.62
N ILE A 204 -12.44 -13.79 -2.39
CA ILE A 204 -13.13 -14.62 -3.39
C ILE A 204 -14.17 -15.52 -2.71
N GLY A 205 -13.80 -16.16 -1.60
CA GLY A 205 -14.72 -16.98 -0.80
C GLY A 205 -15.92 -16.19 -0.28
N LEU A 206 -15.71 -14.94 0.17
CA LEU A 206 -16.78 -14.06 0.64
C LEU A 206 -17.71 -13.59 -0.48
N ILE A 207 -17.20 -13.36 -1.69
CA ILE A 207 -18.02 -13.05 -2.87
C ILE A 207 -18.89 -14.26 -3.24
N ILE A 208 -18.30 -15.47 -3.29
CA ILE A 208 -19.04 -16.72 -3.56
C ILE A 208 -20.10 -16.97 -2.47
N TYR A 209 -19.73 -16.81 -1.20
CA TYR A 209 -20.65 -16.90 -0.08
C TYR A 209 -21.84 -15.95 -0.26
N THR A 210 -21.59 -14.69 -0.64
CA THR A 210 -22.67 -13.71 -0.84
C THR A 210 -23.65 -14.16 -1.91
N PHE A 211 -23.14 -14.65 -3.04
CA PHE A 211 -23.97 -15.16 -4.13
C PHE A 211 -24.80 -16.39 -3.72
N ILE A 212 -24.22 -17.33 -2.99
CA ILE A 212 -24.94 -18.53 -2.52
C ILE A 212 -25.99 -18.14 -1.48
N ALA A 213 -25.63 -17.30 -0.52
CA ALA A 213 -26.51 -16.86 0.56
C ALA A 213 -27.72 -16.10 0.02
N MET A 214 -27.52 -15.17 -0.92
CA MET A 214 -28.61 -14.37 -1.49
C MET A 214 -29.62 -15.20 -2.30
N LEU A 215 -29.19 -16.33 -2.86
CA LEU A 215 -30.03 -17.28 -3.63
C LEU A 215 -30.73 -18.33 -2.76
N GLY A 216 -30.61 -18.24 -1.44
CA GLY A 216 -31.27 -19.14 -0.48
C GLY A 216 -30.45 -20.37 -0.11
N GLY A 217 -29.17 -20.43 -0.48
CA GLY A 217 -28.22 -21.46 -0.02
C GLY A 217 -27.74 -21.22 1.42
N ASN A 218 -28.63 -20.75 2.30
CA ASN A 218 -28.36 -20.49 3.71
C ASN A 218 -29.24 -21.39 4.59
N PRO A 219 -28.90 -21.62 5.87
CA PRO A 219 -29.65 -22.52 6.76
C PRO A 219 -31.13 -22.15 6.94
N LYS A 220 -31.50 -20.89 6.71
CA LYS A 220 -32.89 -20.42 6.78
C LYS A 220 -33.67 -20.65 5.48
N GLY A 221 -33.02 -21.08 4.40
CA GLY A 221 -33.63 -21.21 3.07
C GLY A 221 -34.12 -19.90 2.46
N ASP A 222 -33.74 -18.76 3.05
CA ASP A 222 -34.32 -17.46 2.71
C ASP A 222 -33.63 -16.83 1.51
N ARG A 223 -34.40 -16.52 0.46
CA ARG A 223 -33.93 -15.81 -0.73
C ARG A 223 -34.10 -14.31 -0.55
N PHE A 224 -33.15 -13.67 0.13
CA PHE A 224 -33.24 -12.24 0.39
C PHE A 224 -32.83 -11.37 -0.80
N GLY A 225 -31.94 -11.81 -1.71
CA GLY A 225 -31.55 -11.00 -2.86
C GLY A 225 -31.14 -9.57 -2.46
N PHE A 226 -31.72 -8.56 -3.13
CA PHE A 226 -31.51 -7.14 -2.80
C PHE A 226 -32.51 -6.58 -1.77
N ARG A 227 -33.04 -7.41 -0.85
CA ARG A 227 -34.05 -6.98 0.14
C ARG A 227 -33.59 -5.76 0.94
N TYR A 228 -32.35 -5.72 1.38
CA TYR A 228 -31.83 -4.63 2.21
C TYR A 228 -31.64 -3.30 1.46
N TRP A 229 -31.60 -3.34 0.14
CA TRP A 229 -31.64 -2.13 -0.69
C TRP A 229 -33.04 -1.51 -0.74
N LYS A 230 -34.08 -2.28 -0.40
CA LYS A 230 -35.47 -1.80 -0.33
C LYS A 230 -35.89 -1.50 1.11
N THR A 231 -35.46 -2.33 2.07
CA THR A 231 -35.86 -2.23 3.48
C THR A 231 -34.68 -2.61 4.37
N PRO A 232 -34.11 -1.68 5.17
CA PRO A 232 -34.66 -0.37 5.56
C PRO A 232 -34.59 0.72 4.48
N GLY A 233 -33.72 0.57 3.48
CA GLY A 233 -33.63 1.49 2.35
C GLY A 233 -32.24 1.52 1.71
N SER A 234 -32.17 2.03 0.48
CA SER A 234 -30.92 2.11 -0.28
C SER A 234 -29.95 3.18 0.25
N PHE A 235 -30.48 4.26 0.80
CA PHE A 235 -29.72 5.41 1.29
C PHE A 235 -30.08 5.63 2.76
N ALA A 236 -29.10 5.49 3.65
CA ALA A 236 -29.25 5.83 5.06
C ALA A 236 -29.03 7.33 5.27
N GLU A 237 -29.72 7.87 6.28
CA GLU A 237 -29.64 9.27 6.66
C GLU A 237 -28.60 9.42 7.78
N PHE A 238 -27.66 10.38 7.62
CA PHE A 238 -26.58 10.61 8.57
C PHE A 238 -26.56 12.06 9.05
N TYR A 239 -26.53 12.27 10.38
CA TYR A 239 -26.61 13.54 11.11
C TYR A 239 -27.85 14.43 10.90
N HIS A 240 -28.43 14.42 9.70
CA HIS A 240 -29.65 15.13 9.34
C HIS A 240 -30.66 14.16 8.74
N THR A 241 -31.93 14.57 8.70
CA THR A 241 -33.00 13.82 8.04
C THR A 241 -33.21 14.30 6.60
N GLY A 242 -33.75 13.44 5.74
CA GLY A 242 -34.05 13.76 4.34
C GLY A 242 -32.81 13.79 3.43
N ASP A 243 -32.88 14.56 2.34
CA ASP A 243 -31.89 14.50 1.25
C ASP A 243 -30.49 14.96 1.69
N LEU A 244 -30.40 15.94 2.58
CA LEU A 244 -29.12 16.37 3.16
C LEU A 244 -28.48 15.23 3.98
N GLY A 245 -29.28 14.51 4.77
CA GLY A 245 -28.83 13.35 5.54
C GLY A 245 -28.30 12.23 4.66
N ARG A 246 -28.99 11.95 3.55
CA ARG A 246 -28.56 10.95 2.55
C ARG A 246 -27.27 11.35 1.87
N PHE A 247 -27.13 12.63 1.51
CA PHE A 247 -25.90 13.15 0.94
C PHE A 247 -24.73 13.04 1.92
N MET A 248 -24.93 13.38 3.19
CA MET A 248 -23.89 13.23 4.23
C MET A 248 -23.52 11.77 4.46
N GLY A 249 -24.49 10.85 4.41
CA GLY A 249 -24.24 9.41 4.45
C GLY A 249 -23.39 8.94 3.26
N PHE A 250 -23.74 9.36 2.04
CA PHE A 250 -22.92 9.13 0.85
C PHE A 250 -21.50 9.70 0.98
N PHE A 251 -21.39 10.94 1.45
CA PHE A 251 -20.12 11.61 1.60
C PHE A 251 -19.23 10.91 2.64
N GLN A 252 -19.83 10.40 3.72
CA GLN A 252 -19.13 9.58 4.71
C GLN A 252 -18.62 8.26 4.11
N CYS A 253 -19.43 7.60 3.26
CA CYS A 253 -18.96 6.43 2.50
C CYS A 253 -17.80 6.77 1.58
N LEU A 254 -17.80 7.96 0.96
CA LEU A 254 -16.74 8.42 0.06
C LEU A 254 -15.42 8.67 0.81
N ILE A 255 -15.48 9.26 2.01
CA ILE A 255 -14.31 9.41 2.90
C ILE A 255 -13.76 8.03 3.26
N GLN A 256 -14.62 7.08 3.65
CA GLN A 256 -14.14 5.72 3.96
C GLN A 256 -13.59 5.00 2.73
N ALA A 257 -14.16 5.19 1.55
CA ALA A 257 -13.63 4.65 0.30
C ALA A 257 -12.21 5.19 0.04
N SER A 258 -11.97 6.47 0.36
CA SER A 258 -10.65 7.10 0.21
C SER A 258 -9.56 6.53 1.11
N PHE A 259 -9.93 6.09 2.30
CA PHE A 259 -9.07 5.29 3.18
C PHE A 259 -8.85 3.88 2.63
N THR A 260 -9.94 3.22 2.21
CA THR A 260 -9.96 1.78 1.95
C THR A 260 -9.23 1.42 0.65
N ILE A 261 -9.26 2.30 -0.34
CA ILE A 261 -8.71 2.03 -1.68
C ILE A 261 -7.36 2.74 -1.84
N ALA A 262 -6.29 1.95 -1.71
CA ALA A 262 -4.90 2.31 -2.03
C ALA A 262 -4.36 1.43 -3.18
N GLY A 263 -3.07 1.56 -3.53
CA GLY A 263 -2.41 0.60 -4.43
C GLY A 263 -1.34 1.18 -5.35
N PRO A 264 -1.53 2.34 -5.99
CA PRO A 264 -0.51 2.88 -6.90
C PRO A 264 0.83 3.14 -6.22
N ASP A 265 0.79 3.58 -4.96
CA ASP A 265 1.92 3.67 -4.03
C ASP A 265 2.66 2.34 -3.87
N TYR A 266 1.96 1.29 -3.42
CA TYR A 266 2.59 -0.02 -3.16
C TYR A 266 3.16 -0.67 -4.42
N VAL A 267 2.43 -0.60 -5.54
CA VAL A 267 2.93 -1.10 -6.82
C VAL A 267 4.17 -0.32 -7.23
N SER A 268 4.19 1.01 -7.06
CA SER A 268 5.34 1.83 -7.42
C SER A 268 6.59 1.50 -6.60
N MET A 269 6.46 1.17 -5.31
CA MET A 269 7.61 0.84 -4.46
C MET A 269 8.39 -0.38 -4.95
N ALA A 270 7.70 -1.36 -5.55
CA ALA A 270 8.33 -2.56 -6.07
C ALA A 270 9.07 -2.34 -7.42
N ALA A 271 9.01 -1.14 -8.00
CA ALA A 271 9.62 -0.85 -9.29
C ALA A 271 11.15 -0.97 -9.30
N GLY A 272 11.81 -0.55 -8.21
CA GLY A 272 13.27 -0.62 -8.08
C GLY A 272 13.82 -2.05 -7.97
N GLU A 273 12.97 -2.98 -7.51
CA GLU A 273 13.33 -4.38 -7.27
C GLU A 273 12.87 -5.34 -8.39
N ALA A 274 12.14 -4.85 -9.39
CA ALA A 274 11.59 -5.65 -10.48
C ALA A 274 12.67 -6.16 -11.45
N GLU A 275 12.56 -7.41 -11.91
CA GLU A 275 13.49 -8.01 -12.89
C GLU A 275 13.45 -7.33 -14.27
N ASN A 276 12.28 -6.92 -14.76
CA ASN A 276 12.15 -6.16 -16.01
C ASN A 276 11.12 -5.05 -15.85
N PRO A 277 11.46 -3.94 -15.19
CA PRO A 277 10.48 -2.98 -14.74
C PRO A 277 9.72 -2.31 -15.90
N ARG A 278 10.39 -1.94 -16.99
CA ARG A 278 9.74 -1.25 -18.12
C ARG A 278 8.66 -2.09 -18.82
N LYS A 279 8.74 -3.42 -18.73
CA LYS A 279 7.72 -4.34 -19.27
C LYS A 279 6.72 -4.81 -18.20
N VAL A 280 7.20 -5.04 -16.98
CA VAL A 280 6.40 -5.61 -15.89
C VAL A 280 5.54 -4.56 -15.19
N MET A 281 6.06 -3.35 -14.98
CA MET A 281 5.35 -2.29 -14.25
C MET A 281 4.05 -1.84 -14.93
N PRO A 282 4.00 -1.55 -16.25
CA PRO A 282 2.75 -1.19 -16.90
C PRO A 282 1.66 -2.26 -16.71
N ARG A 283 2.05 -3.54 -16.83
CA ARG A 283 1.14 -4.68 -16.65
C ARG A 283 0.71 -4.82 -15.20
N ALA A 284 1.63 -4.65 -14.25
CA ALA A 284 1.34 -4.72 -12.83
C ALA A 284 0.35 -3.63 -12.41
N PHE A 285 0.54 -2.38 -12.84
CA PHE A 285 -0.40 -1.29 -12.56
C PHE A 285 -1.79 -1.59 -13.12
N ASN A 286 -1.90 -2.04 -14.38
CA ASN A 286 -3.19 -2.41 -14.97
C ASN A 286 -3.84 -3.58 -14.24
N ALA A 287 -3.10 -4.67 -14.01
CA ALA A 287 -3.63 -5.88 -13.38
C ALA A 287 -4.10 -5.61 -11.94
N VAL A 288 -3.29 -4.89 -11.15
CA VAL A 288 -3.63 -4.50 -9.79
C VAL A 288 -4.85 -3.59 -9.79
N PHE A 289 -4.92 -2.59 -10.68
CA PHE A 289 -6.07 -1.71 -10.77
C PHE A 289 -7.38 -2.48 -11.05
N TYR A 290 -7.42 -3.31 -12.10
CA TYR A 290 -8.65 -4.04 -12.46
C TYR A 290 -9.06 -5.03 -11.36
N ARG A 291 -8.10 -5.76 -10.79
CA ARG A 291 -8.38 -6.73 -9.73
C ARG A 291 -8.85 -6.06 -8.44
N LEU A 292 -8.15 -5.03 -7.99
CA LEU A 292 -8.52 -4.30 -6.76
C LEU A 292 -9.85 -3.57 -6.93
N THR A 293 -10.05 -2.84 -8.02
CA THR A 293 -11.33 -2.17 -8.30
C THR A 293 -12.47 -3.19 -8.28
N THR A 294 -12.27 -4.37 -8.87
CA THR A 294 -13.25 -5.45 -8.82
C THR A 294 -13.54 -5.89 -7.39
N PHE A 295 -12.52 -6.14 -6.56
CA PHE A 295 -12.73 -6.56 -5.17
C PHE A 295 -13.35 -5.49 -4.28
N PHE A 296 -12.98 -4.21 -4.45
CA PHE A 296 -13.54 -3.11 -3.68
C PHE A 296 -15.00 -2.82 -4.08
N VAL A 297 -15.28 -2.74 -5.38
CA VAL A 297 -16.64 -2.48 -5.90
C VAL A 297 -17.55 -3.67 -5.60
N LEU A 298 -17.13 -4.91 -5.91
CA LEU A 298 -17.93 -6.09 -5.58
C LEU A 298 -18.03 -6.32 -4.08
N GLY A 299 -16.99 -6.04 -3.30
CA GLY A 299 -17.03 -6.12 -1.83
C GLY A 299 -18.07 -5.18 -1.24
N SER A 300 -18.09 -3.93 -1.70
CA SER A 300 -19.10 -2.93 -1.30
C SER A 300 -20.53 -3.35 -1.65
N LEU A 301 -20.72 -3.93 -2.85
CA LEU A 301 -22.00 -4.50 -3.29
C LEU A 301 -22.41 -5.69 -2.41
N CYS A 302 -21.48 -6.61 -2.14
CA CYS A 302 -21.73 -7.79 -1.34
C CYS A 302 -22.17 -7.42 0.08
N VAL A 303 -21.43 -6.53 0.74
CA VAL A 303 -21.78 -6.04 2.09
C VAL A 303 -23.17 -5.41 2.12
N GLY A 304 -23.50 -4.57 1.13
CA GLY A 304 -24.82 -3.97 1.01
C GLY A 304 -25.95 -4.97 0.72
N ILE A 305 -25.63 -6.15 0.17
CA ILE A 305 -26.60 -7.24 -0.05
C ILE A 305 -26.77 -8.08 1.22
N LEU A 306 -25.72 -8.33 1.98
CA LEU A 306 -25.70 -9.28 3.08
C LEU A 306 -26.36 -8.76 4.37
N VAL A 307 -26.17 -7.49 4.70
CA VAL A 307 -26.55 -6.91 5.99
C VAL A 307 -27.36 -5.62 5.76
N PRO A 308 -28.45 -5.40 6.51
CA PRO A 308 -29.15 -4.12 6.50
C PRO A 308 -28.35 -3.05 7.26
N SER A 309 -28.50 -1.78 6.88
CA SER A 309 -27.76 -0.68 7.51
C SER A 309 -28.15 -0.42 8.96
N ASP A 310 -29.34 -0.84 9.38
CA ASP A 310 -29.88 -0.71 10.73
C ASP A 310 -29.66 -1.97 11.60
N ASP A 311 -28.79 -2.89 11.18
CA ASP A 311 -28.56 -4.13 11.90
C ASP A 311 -28.07 -3.89 13.35
N PRO A 312 -28.70 -4.51 14.37
CA PRO A 312 -28.37 -4.24 15.76
C PRO A 312 -27.01 -4.81 16.19
N GLU A 313 -26.56 -5.94 15.64
CA GLU A 313 -25.25 -6.53 15.95
C GLU A 313 -24.13 -5.65 15.38
N LEU A 314 -24.28 -5.23 14.11
CA LEU A 314 -23.32 -4.32 13.48
C LEU A 314 -23.27 -2.96 14.18
N ASN A 315 -24.44 -2.40 14.54
CA ASN A 315 -24.50 -1.15 15.30
C ASN A 315 -23.85 -1.28 16.69
N ALA A 316 -24.09 -2.37 17.41
CA ALA A 316 -23.51 -2.61 18.72
C ALA A 316 -21.97 -2.72 18.66
N ALA A 317 -21.43 -3.34 17.59
CA ALA A 317 -19.99 -3.44 17.39
C ALA A 317 -19.31 -2.06 17.27
N PHE A 318 -19.91 -1.12 16.52
CA PHE A 318 -19.31 0.19 16.26
C PHE A 318 -19.72 1.30 17.24
N LYS A 319 -20.91 1.23 17.85
CA LYS A 319 -21.42 2.25 18.78
C LYS A 319 -21.14 1.90 20.24
N ASP A 320 -21.38 0.66 20.62
CA ASP A 320 -21.35 0.26 22.04
C ASP A 320 -20.02 -0.41 22.41
N GLY A 321 -19.18 -0.79 21.43
CA GLY A 321 -17.92 -1.50 21.65
C GLY A 321 -18.10 -2.80 22.45
N LYS A 322 -19.28 -3.42 22.37
CA LYS A 322 -19.64 -4.57 23.22
C LYS A 322 -18.74 -5.76 22.91
N PRO A 323 -18.18 -6.42 23.94
CA PRO A 323 -17.46 -7.67 23.75
C PRO A 323 -18.35 -8.72 23.09
N GLY A 324 -17.81 -9.48 22.12
CA GLY A 324 -18.54 -10.51 21.37
C GLY A 324 -19.28 -10.05 20.11
N ALA A 325 -19.38 -8.74 19.84
CA ALA A 325 -20.03 -8.24 18.63
C ALA A 325 -19.13 -8.42 17.40
N ALA A 326 -19.64 -9.05 16.33
CA ALA A 326 -18.89 -9.20 15.10
C ALA A 326 -18.73 -7.84 14.38
N ALA A 327 -17.50 -7.33 14.31
CA ALA A 327 -17.24 -6.06 13.63
C ALA A 327 -17.25 -6.18 12.08
N SER A 328 -17.11 -7.40 11.55
CA SER A 328 -17.17 -7.65 10.10
C SER A 328 -18.60 -7.90 9.64
N PRO A 329 -19.13 -7.14 8.66
CA PRO A 329 -20.47 -7.39 8.10
C PRO A 329 -20.65 -8.80 7.54
N TYR A 330 -19.58 -9.41 7.03
CA TYR A 330 -19.62 -10.79 6.55
C TYR A 330 -19.90 -11.77 7.70
N VAL A 331 -19.24 -11.59 8.84
CA VAL A 331 -19.43 -12.43 10.04
C VAL A 331 -20.81 -12.17 10.64
N VAL A 332 -21.26 -10.92 10.74
CA VAL A 332 -22.62 -10.54 11.17
C VAL A 332 -23.68 -11.24 10.30
N SER A 333 -23.50 -11.23 8.98
CA SER A 333 -24.41 -11.95 8.07
C SER A 333 -24.47 -13.45 8.36
N MET A 334 -23.32 -14.09 8.62
CA MET A 334 -23.25 -15.52 8.92
C MET A 334 -23.92 -15.85 10.25
N ASN A 335 -23.76 -15.00 11.27
CA ASN A 335 -24.45 -15.12 12.55
C ASN A 335 -25.97 -14.99 12.38
N ARG A 336 -26.43 -13.97 11.65
CA ARG A 336 -27.86 -13.76 11.34
C ARG A 336 -28.49 -14.91 10.56
N LEU A 337 -27.72 -15.61 9.74
CA LEU A 337 -28.16 -16.78 8.99
C LEU A 337 -28.01 -18.10 9.77
N ASN A 338 -27.55 -18.06 11.03
CA ASN A 338 -27.30 -19.22 11.89
C ASN A 338 -26.31 -20.22 11.25
N ILE A 339 -25.26 -19.72 10.59
CA ILE A 339 -24.20 -20.57 10.03
C ILE A 339 -23.17 -20.85 11.14
N PRO A 340 -22.94 -22.12 11.54
CA PRO A 340 -22.20 -22.42 12.77
C PRO A 340 -20.68 -22.21 12.65
N ILE A 341 -20.04 -22.72 11.60
CA ILE A 341 -18.56 -22.82 11.54
C ILE A 341 -17.94 -21.68 10.73
N LEU A 342 -18.62 -21.21 9.68
CA LEU A 342 -18.09 -20.21 8.76
C LEU A 342 -17.69 -18.87 9.42
N PRO A 343 -18.44 -18.33 10.41
CA PRO A 343 -18.03 -17.14 11.16
C PRO A 343 -16.62 -17.25 11.72
N HIS A 344 -16.28 -18.39 12.35
CA HIS A 344 -14.97 -18.60 12.98
C HIS A 344 -13.84 -18.68 11.95
N ILE A 345 -14.07 -19.35 10.80
CA ILE A 345 -13.07 -19.45 9.71
C ILE A 345 -12.78 -18.07 9.14
N VAL A 346 -13.83 -17.30 8.84
CA VAL A 346 -13.70 -15.96 8.25
C VAL A 346 -13.03 -15.02 9.23
N ASN A 347 -13.44 -15.03 10.49
CA ASN A 347 -12.85 -14.16 11.50
C ASN A 347 -11.37 -14.49 11.75
N ALA A 348 -10.99 -15.78 11.73
CA ALA A 348 -9.59 -16.19 11.79
C ALA A 348 -8.77 -15.71 10.57
N GLY A 349 -9.36 -15.77 9.36
CA GLY A 349 -8.77 -15.23 8.15
C GLY A 349 -8.58 -13.71 8.20
N VAL A 350 -9.57 -12.98 8.74
CA VAL A 350 -9.47 -11.53 8.95
C VAL A 350 -8.39 -11.19 9.98
N LEU A 351 -8.31 -11.94 11.09
CA LEU A 351 -7.26 -11.76 12.10
C LEU A 351 -5.85 -11.99 11.51
N ALA A 352 -5.67 -13.06 10.76
CA ALA A 352 -4.42 -13.36 10.08
C ALA A 352 -4.05 -12.27 9.05
N SER A 353 -5.05 -11.75 8.34
CA SER A 353 -4.88 -10.64 7.39
C SER A 353 -4.44 -9.36 8.09
N ALA A 354 -5.09 -8.97 9.18
CA ALA A 354 -4.76 -7.79 9.98
C ALA A 354 -3.35 -7.90 10.58
N PHE A 355 -3.03 -9.05 11.17
CA PHE A 355 -1.72 -9.31 11.76
C PHE A 355 -0.59 -9.22 10.70
N SER A 356 -0.78 -9.86 9.53
CA SER A 356 0.16 -9.78 8.41
C SER A 356 0.31 -8.34 7.92
N ALA A 357 -0.80 -7.61 7.69
CA ALA A 357 -0.76 -6.23 7.23
C ALA A 357 0.03 -5.32 8.20
N GLY A 358 -0.26 -5.39 9.50
CA GLY A 358 0.47 -4.60 10.50
C GLY A 358 1.96 -4.92 10.57
N ASN A 359 2.34 -6.19 10.45
CA ASN A 359 3.75 -6.59 10.36
C ASN A 359 4.43 -6.00 9.11
N SER A 360 3.72 -5.98 7.99
CA SER A 360 4.20 -5.40 6.73
C SER A 360 4.32 -3.88 6.80
N TYR A 361 3.44 -3.21 7.51
CA TYR A 361 3.57 -1.77 7.75
C TYR A 361 4.75 -1.45 8.68
N VAL A 362 5.05 -2.28 9.68
CA VAL A 362 6.29 -2.13 10.48
C VAL A 362 7.52 -2.30 9.59
N TYR A 363 7.49 -3.28 8.69
CA TYR A 363 8.55 -3.49 7.72
C TYR A 363 8.72 -2.25 6.85
N CYS A 364 7.68 -1.81 6.13
CA CYS A 364 7.78 -0.69 5.19
C CYS A 364 8.14 0.63 5.89
N ALA A 365 7.45 0.99 6.98
CA ALA A 365 7.72 2.23 7.72
C ALA A 365 9.16 2.32 8.21
N SER A 366 9.74 1.21 8.70
CA SER A 366 11.14 1.20 9.16
C SER A 366 12.14 1.36 8.02
N ARG A 367 11.86 0.81 6.83
CA ARG A 367 12.71 0.98 5.63
C ARG A 367 12.55 2.39 5.05
N SER A 368 11.33 2.93 5.00
CA SER A 368 11.07 4.31 4.58
C SER A 368 11.85 5.31 5.45
N LEU A 369 11.80 5.14 6.77
CA LEU A 369 12.55 5.97 7.71
C LEU A 369 14.07 5.82 7.56
N TYR A 370 14.54 4.58 7.37
CA TYR A 370 15.95 4.30 7.10
C TYR A 370 16.43 4.97 5.81
N GLY A 371 15.65 4.91 4.73
CA GLY A 371 15.93 5.57 3.45
C GLY A 371 16.05 7.09 3.59
N LEU A 372 15.11 7.72 4.32
CA LEU A 372 15.21 9.15 4.65
C LEU A 372 16.49 9.48 5.43
N ALA A 373 16.92 8.61 6.34
CA ALA A 373 18.14 8.80 7.10
C ALA A 373 19.41 8.69 6.23
N LEU A 374 19.43 7.77 5.26
CA LEU A 374 20.53 7.64 4.30
C LEU A 374 20.67 8.89 3.42
N GLU A 375 19.56 9.49 3.03
CA GLU A 375 19.55 10.75 2.26
C GLU A 375 19.85 12.00 3.11
N LYS A 376 20.22 11.83 4.40
CA LYS A 376 20.43 12.93 5.37
C LYS A 376 19.18 13.80 5.59
N LYS A 377 17.99 13.23 5.34
CA LYS A 377 16.67 13.84 5.55
C LYS A 377 16.03 13.42 6.88
N ALA A 378 16.67 12.49 7.61
CA ALA A 378 16.35 12.09 8.97
C ALA A 378 17.63 11.91 9.81
N PRO A 379 17.54 11.83 11.16
CA PRO A 379 18.71 11.70 12.03
C PRO A 379 19.62 10.52 11.70
N ARG A 380 20.95 10.76 11.69
CA ARG A 380 21.96 9.78 11.27
C ARG A 380 21.97 8.48 12.09
N PHE A 381 21.55 8.50 13.36
CA PHE A 381 21.53 7.28 14.18
C PHE A 381 20.57 6.20 13.62
N LEU A 382 19.58 6.60 12.83
CA LEU A 382 18.61 5.71 12.18
C LEU A 382 19.25 4.90 11.05
N THR A 383 20.44 5.27 10.54
CA THR A 383 21.13 4.49 9.51
C THR A 383 21.88 3.27 10.04
N LYS A 384 21.80 2.98 11.35
CA LYS A 384 22.52 1.84 11.94
C LYS A 384 21.72 0.55 11.75
N THR A 385 22.34 -0.43 11.09
CA THR A 385 21.77 -1.74 10.80
C THR A 385 22.40 -2.84 11.67
N THR A 386 21.67 -3.95 11.81
CA THR A 386 22.19 -5.21 12.37
C THR A 386 23.11 -5.90 11.36
N LYS A 387 23.79 -6.99 11.77
CA LYS A 387 24.63 -7.81 10.88
C LYS A 387 23.87 -8.37 9.67
N GLU A 388 22.55 -8.53 9.80
CA GLU A 388 21.65 -9.06 8.78
C GLU A 388 21.00 -7.94 7.93
N GLY A 389 21.44 -6.68 8.10
CA GLY A 389 20.94 -5.54 7.31
C GLY A 389 19.66 -4.88 7.83
N VAL A 390 19.13 -5.30 8.99
CA VAL A 390 17.88 -4.75 9.56
C VAL A 390 18.14 -3.40 10.26
N PRO A 391 17.43 -2.31 9.94
CA PRO A 391 17.60 -1.00 10.58
C PRO A 391 16.93 -0.93 11.97
N ILE A 392 17.63 -1.42 13.00
CA ILE A 392 17.04 -1.68 14.32
C ILE A 392 16.44 -0.44 15.00
N TYR A 393 17.09 0.72 14.90
CA TYR A 393 16.56 1.95 15.51
C TYR A 393 15.31 2.45 14.80
N SER A 394 15.24 2.30 13.47
CA SER A 394 14.03 2.66 12.71
C SER A 394 12.86 1.75 13.09
N VAL A 395 13.11 0.44 13.25
CA VAL A 395 12.09 -0.52 13.76
C VAL A 395 11.60 -0.10 15.15
N LEU A 396 12.51 0.23 16.07
CA LEU A 396 12.14 0.67 17.42
C LEU A 396 11.30 1.95 17.40
N VAL A 397 11.64 2.94 16.56
CA VAL A 397 10.85 4.18 16.43
C VAL A 397 9.43 3.87 15.96
N VAL A 398 9.27 2.99 14.97
CA VAL A 398 7.94 2.59 14.48
C VAL A 398 7.15 1.86 15.58
N LEU A 399 7.78 0.97 16.34
CA LEU A 399 7.13 0.27 17.44
C LEU A 399 6.75 1.20 18.59
N VAL A 400 7.54 2.24 18.86
CA VAL A 400 7.20 3.28 19.83
C VAL A 400 5.96 4.05 19.37
N ILE A 401 5.83 4.38 18.08
CA ILE A 401 4.61 4.97 17.52
C ILE A 401 3.44 3.98 17.63
N ALA A 402 3.69 2.69 17.43
CA ALA A 402 2.66 1.65 17.56
C ALA A 402 2.13 1.50 19.01
N LEU A 403 2.84 1.99 20.03
CA LEU A 403 2.31 2.09 21.40
C LEU A 403 1.07 2.99 21.48
N LEU A 404 0.81 3.86 20.50
CA LEU A 404 -0.46 4.60 20.42
C LEU A 404 -1.68 3.66 20.31
N SER A 405 -1.49 2.38 19.95
CA SER A 405 -2.57 1.39 20.03
C SER A 405 -3.09 1.16 21.46
N PHE A 406 -2.32 1.48 22.51
CA PHE A 406 -2.78 1.45 23.91
C PHE A 406 -3.87 2.48 24.23
N LEU A 407 -4.11 3.47 23.37
CA LEU A 407 -5.23 4.40 23.52
C LEU A 407 -6.58 3.66 23.61
N GLN A 408 -6.71 2.47 23.00
CA GLN A 408 -7.93 1.65 23.07
C GLN A 408 -8.16 1.00 24.45
N VAL A 409 -7.21 1.12 25.38
CA VAL A 409 -7.39 0.65 26.76
C VAL A 409 -8.14 1.69 27.59
N SER A 410 -7.89 2.97 27.34
CA SER A 410 -8.59 4.08 28.01
C SER A 410 -9.86 4.52 27.29
N GLU A 411 -9.94 4.30 25.99
CA GLU A 411 -11.04 4.73 25.13
C GLU A 411 -11.65 3.54 24.38
N ASN A 412 -12.85 3.71 23.84
CA ASN A 412 -13.46 2.68 22.99
C ASN A 412 -12.59 2.41 21.75
N ALA A 413 -12.26 1.14 21.49
CA ALA A 413 -11.45 0.72 20.36
C ALA A 413 -11.98 1.25 19.01
N ALA A 414 -13.30 1.35 18.82
CA ALA A 414 -13.89 1.89 17.59
C ALA A 414 -13.64 3.40 17.39
N VAL A 415 -13.50 4.15 18.47
CA VAL A 415 -13.16 5.60 18.44
C VAL A 415 -11.69 5.76 18.08
N VAL A 416 -10.80 5.04 18.76
CA VAL A 416 -9.36 5.06 18.49
C VAL A 416 -9.04 4.59 17.08
N LEU A 417 -9.72 3.54 16.61
CA LEU A 417 -9.63 3.07 15.23
C LEU A 417 -10.02 4.18 14.25
N GLN A 418 -11.04 4.98 14.55
CA GLN A 418 -11.44 6.10 13.72
C GLN A 418 -10.40 7.22 13.69
N TRP A 419 -9.76 7.53 14.81
CA TRP A 419 -8.68 8.51 14.85
C TRP A 419 -7.53 8.12 13.91
N PHE A 420 -7.11 6.85 13.94
CA PHE A 420 -6.09 6.36 13.00
C PHE A 420 -6.59 6.35 11.56
N VAL A 421 -7.84 5.94 11.30
CA VAL A 421 -8.44 6.04 9.96
C VAL A 421 -8.37 7.48 9.45
N SER A 422 -8.80 8.47 10.23
CA SER A 422 -8.78 9.88 9.82
C SER A 422 -7.36 10.36 9.51
N LEU A 423 -6.39 10.03 10.36
CA LEU A 423 -4.99 10.41 10.17
C LEU A 423 -4.38 9.79 8.90
N VAL A 424 -4.56 8.47 8.74
CA VAL A 424 -4.07 7.71 7.59
C VAL A 424 -4.72 8.22 6.31
N THR A 425 -6.04 8.49 6.33
CA THR A 425 -6.77 9.04 5.20
C THR A 425 -6.21 10.38 4.76
N ALA A 426 -5.97 11.29 5.70
CA ALA A 426 -5.39 12.61 5.40
C ALA A 426 -4.00 12.47 4.77
N SER A 427 -3.11 11.65 5.35
CA SER A 427 -1.79 11.42 4.76
C SER A 427 -1.84 10.75 3.39
N GLN A 428 -2.73 9.78 3.19
CA GLN A 428 -2.90 9.09 1.92
C GLN A 428 -3.36 10.03 0.81
N LEU A 429 -4.37 10.87 1.10
CA LEU A 429 -4.86 11.87 0.15
C LEU A 429 -3.78 12.90 -0.20
N ILE A 430 -2.95 13.32 0.77
CA ILE A 430 -1.80 14.18 0.52
C ILE A 430 -0.78 13.47 -0.38
N ASN A 431 -0.48 12.18 -0.16
CA ASN A 431 0.42 11.41 -1.03
C ASN A 431 -0.13 11.34 -2.47
N PHE A 432 -1.43 11.14 -2.65
CA PHE A 432 -2.05 11.17 -3.97
C PHE A 432 -2.00 12.56 -4.62
N CYS A 433 -2.16 13.64 -3.85
CA CYS A 433 -1.94 15.00 -4.34
C CYS A 433 -0.48 15.19 -4.80
N VAL A 434 0.49 14.70 -4.02
CA VAL A 434 1.92 14.72 -4.38
C VAL A 434 2.16 13.99 -5.70
N MET A 435 1.61 12.78 -5.87
CA MET A 435 1.76 11.99 -7.10
C MET A 435 1.18 12.72 -8.32
N ALA A 436 -0.07 13.20 -8.22
CA ALA A 436 -0.74 13.88 -9.31
C ALA A 436 -0.04 15.20 -9.69
N PHE A 437 0.39 15.98 -8.68
CA PHE A 437 1.13 17.22 -8.91
C PHE A 437 2.50 16.97 -9.55
N THR A 438 3.22 15.96 -9.06
CA THR A 438 4.52 15.54 -9.62
C THR A 438 4.38 15.10 -11.08
N PHE A 439 3.30 14.39 -11.42
CA PHE A 439 3.00 14.04 -12.82
C PHE A 439 2.74 15.26 -13.69
N ILE A 440 1.97 16.25 -13.22
CA ILE A 440 1.72 17.49 -13.97
C ILE A 440 3.05 18.20 -14.29
N ARG A 441 4.00 18.16 -13.35
CA ARG A 441 5.36 18.72 -13.53
C ARG A 441 6.18 17.93 -14.54
N PHE A 442 6.18 16.60 -14.43
CA PHE A 442 6.79 15.69 -15.40
C PHE A 442 6.24 15.93 -16.82
N HIS A 443 4.91 15.90 -16.98
CA HIS A 443 4.25 16.13 -18.26
C HIS A 443 4.61 17.50 -18.88
N LYS A 444 4.70 18.55 -18.06
CA LYS A 444 5.13 19.87 -18.51
C LYS A 444 6.61 19.88 -18.92
N ALA A 445 7.48 19.16 -18.21
CA ALA A 445 8.89 19.01 -18.54
C ALA A 445 9.07 18.29 -19.89
N CYS A 446 8.39 17.16 -20.10
CA CYS A 446 8.43 16.42 -21.37
C CYS A 446 8.06 17.32 -22.56
N LYS A 447 6.98 18.11 -22.41
CA LYS A 447 6.52 19.04 -23.47
C LYS A 447 7.54 20.15 -23.76
N VAL A 448 8.21 20.70 -22.74
CA VAL A 448 9.17 21.80 -22.91
C VAL A 448 10.51 21.30 -23.45
N GLN A 449 10.92 20.09 -23.08
CA GLN A 449 12.21 19.50 -23.46
C GLN A 449 12.12 18.65 -24.75
N GLY A 450 10.93 18.52 -25.35
CA GLY A 450 10.74 17.80 -26.60
C GLY A 450 10.74 16.27 -26.48
N LEU A 451 10.57 15.72 -25.27
CA LEU A 451 10.39 14.28 -25.07
C LEU A 451 8.97 13.89 -25.51
N ASP A 452 8.87 13.15 -26.62
CA ASP A 452 7.59 12.63 -27.10
C ASP A 452 7.03 11.61 -26.09
N ARG A 453 5.80 11.83 -25.63
CA ARG A 453 5.15 10.91 -24.70
C ARG A 453 4.92 9.55 -25.34
N ASN A 454 4.75 9.47 -26.66
CA ASN A 454 4.52 8.19 -27.34
C ASN A 454 5.77 7.30 -27.37
N SER A 455 6.96 7.85 -27.08
CA SER A 455 8.17 7.04 -26.93
C SER A 455 8.31 6.39 -25.55
N LEU A 456 7.41 6.72 -24.60
CA LEU A 456 7.45 6.15 -23.25
C LEU A 456 6.99 4.67 -23.27
N PRO A 457 7.54 3.80 -22.40
CA PRO A 457 7.12 2.40 -22.31
C PRO A 457 5.63 2.21 -21.98
N PHE A 458 5.01 3.22 -21.38
CA PHE A 458 3.58 3.27 -21.11
C PHE A 458 3.09 4.71 -21.22
N THR A 459 1.92 4.90 -21.83
CA THR A 459 1.25 6.20 -21.93
C THR A 459 -0.15 6.12 -21.31
N GLY A 460 -0.42 7.01 -20.36
CA GLY A 460 -1.73 7.14 -19.76
C GLY A 460 -2.72 7.81 -20.72
N PHE A 461 -3.93 7.26 -20.78
CA PHE A 461 -5.06 7.89 -21.48
C PHE A 461 -5.52 9.16 -20.74
N TRP A 462 -6.09 10.11 -21.48
CA TRP A 462 -6.64 11.39 -20.95
C TRP A 462 -5.66 12.28 -20.18
N GLN A 463 -4.35 12.06 -20.32
CA GLN A 463 -3.35 12.95 -19.72
C GLN A 463 -3.22 14.26 -20.51
N PRO A 464 -3.14 15.43 -19.84
CA PRO A 464 -3.00 15.64 -18.40
C PRO A 464 -4.32 15.85 -17.62
N TYR A 465 -5.49 15.76 -18.27
CA TYR A 465 -6.79 15.99 -17.61
C TYR A 465 -7.07 15.01 -16.48
N ALA A 466 -6.68 13.75 -16.63
CA ALA A 466 -6.75 12.75 -15.57
C ALA A 466 -5.98 13.20 -14.31
N ALA A 467 -4.78 13.77 -14.48
CA ALA A 467 -3.98 14.27 -13.38
C ALA A 467 -4.63 15.46 -12.65
N TYR A 468 -5.25 16.39 -13.38
CA TYR A 468 -5.99 17.51 -12.77
C TYR A 468 -7.24 17.04 -12.02
N TYR A 469 -7.97 16.07 -12.57
CA TYR A 469 -9.12 15.45 -11.90
C TYR A 469 -8.68 14.77 -10.59
N ALA A 470 -7.63 13.94 -10.63
CA ALA A 470 -7.08 13.29 -9.45
C ALA A 470 -6.63 14.29 -8.38
N LEU A 471 -5.84 15.31 -8.79
CA LEU A 471 -5.35 16.33 -7.87
C LEU A 471 -6.50 17.09 -7.21
N THR A 472 -7.50 17.53 -7.98
CA THR A 472 -8.63 18.30 -7.46
C THR A 472 -9.48 17.46 -6.52
N ALA A 473 -9.80 16.22 -6.88
CA ALA A 473 -10.60 15.31 -6.05
C ALA A 473 -9.89 14.99 -4.73
N CYS A 474 -8.62 14.61 -4.76
CA CYS A 474 -7.85 14.32 -3.55
C CYS A 474 -7.64 15.56 -2.69
N PHE A 475 -7.39 16.72 -3.30
CA PHE A 475 -7.21 17.97 -2.58
C PHE A 475 -8.49 18.36 -1.83
N ILE A 476 -9.65 18.34 -2.49
CA ILE A 476 -10.94 18.62 -1.86
C ILE A 476 -11.21 17.64 -0.70
N MET A 477 -11.05 16.34 -0.96
CA MET A 477 -11.29 15.31 0.07
C MET A 477 -10.35 15.43 1.27
N THR A 478 -9.12 15.92 1.06
CA THR A 478 -8.16 16.14 2.15
C THR A 478 -8.75 17.08 3.20
N PHE A 479 -9.34 18.21 2.80
CA PHE A 479 -9.95 19.16 3.74
C PHE A 479 -11.33 18.73 4.24
N MET A 480 -12.06 17.97 3.43
CA MET A 480 -13.41 17.54 3.79
C MET A 480 -13.44 16.28 4.67
N GLY A 481 -12.35 15.53 4.81
CA GLY A 481 -12.32 14.27 5.58
C GLY A 481 -12.75 14.40 7.04
N GLY A 482 -12.53 15.57 7.66
CA GLY A 482 -12.92 15.87 9.05
C GLY A 482 -14.16 16.76 9.19
N TYR A 483 -14.96 16.95 8.15
CA TYR A 483 -16.04 17.95 8.14
C TYR A 483 -17.04 17.83 9.30
N THR A 484 -17.21 16.61 9.84
CA THR A 484 -18.17 16.32 10.91
C THR A 484 -17.91 17.10 12.19
N VAL A 485 -16.65 17.49 12.46
CA VAL A 485 -16.28 18.27 13.66
C VAL A 485 -16.82 19.71 13.63
N PHE A 486 -17.17 20.20 12.43
CA PHE A 486 -17.73 21.54 12.24
C PHE A 486 -19.27 21.55 12.27
N LEU A 487 -19.91 20.38 12.42
CA LEU A 487 -21.36 20.33 12.60
C LEU A 487 -21.75 20.83 14.00
N PRO A 488 -22.89 21.54 14.13
CA PRO A 488 -23.34 22.04 15.43
C PRO A 488 -23.43 20.91 16.48
N GLY A 489 -22.71 21.05 17.59
CA GLY A 489 -22.71 20.07 18.69
C GLY A 489 -21.76 18.88 18.54
N ASN A 490 -20.99 18.77 17.44
CA ASN A 490 -20.06 17.65 17.18
C ASN A 490 -18.57 18.04 17.32
N TRP A 491 -18.26 19.13 18.04
CA TRP A 491 -16.88 19.55 18.24
C TRP A 491 -16.14 18.56 19.15
N ASP A 492 -15.12 17.91 18.59
CA ASP A 492 -14.26 16.97 19.30
C ASP A 492 -12.79 17.24 18.97
N VAL A 493 -12.01 17.58 20.00
CA VAL A 493 -10.61 18.01 19.83
C VAL A 493 -9.72 16.87 19.28
N PRO A 494 -9.76 15.64 19.82
CA PRO A 494 -9.04 14.51 19.23
C PRO A 494 -9.39 14.29 17.76
N THR A 495 -10.67 14.23 17.40
CA THR A 495 -11.09 14.01 16.01
C THR A 495 -10.61 15.14 15.09
N PHE A 496 -10.66 16.40 15.53
CA PHE A 496 -10.09 17.52 14.78
C PHE A 496 -8.59 17.36 14.57
N LEU A 497 -7.84 17.06 15.64
CA LEU A 497 -6.39 16.88 15.55
C LEU A 497 -6.04 15.72 14.60
N PHE A 498 -6.60 14.53 14.78
CA PHE A 498 -6.27 13.39 13.92
C PHE A 498 -6.71 13.59 12.47
N SER A 499 -7.80 14.32 12.20
CA SER A 499 -8.27 14.56 10.83
C SER A 499 -7.49 15.65 10.09
N TYR A 500 -6.99 16.67 10.79
CA TYR A 500 -6.34 17.83 10.17
C TYR A 500 -4.82 17.93 10.43
N MET A 501 -4.26 17.15 11.35
CA MET A 501 -2.84 17.23 11.73
C MET A 501 -1.90 17.17 10.52
N MET A 502 -2.14 16.26 9.59
CA MET A 502 -1.27 16.08 8.42
C MET A 502 -1.33 17.22 7.42
N ILE A 503 -2.47 17.90 7.36
CA ILE A 503 -2.68 19.09 6.53
C ILE A 503 -1.81 20.24 7.02
N PHE A 504 -1.50 20.28 8.32
CA PHE A 504 -0.56 21.25 8.90
C PHE A 504 0.89 20.76 8.85
N ILE A 505 1.15 19.49 9.19
CA ILE A 505 2.50 18.94 9.22
C ILE A 505 3.16 18.99 7.84
N PHE A 506 2.44 18.64 6.76
CA PHE A 506 3.04 18.59 5.43
C PHE A 506 3.57 19.97 4.95
N PRO A 507 2.79 21.07 5.00
CA PRO A 507 3.31 22.41 4.73
C PRO A 507 4.42 22.84 5.70
N CYS A 508 4.33 22.51 6.99
CA CYS A 508 5.38 22.83 7.96
C CYS A 508 6.71 22.15 7.60
N LEU A 509 6.68 20.88 7.19
CA LEU A 509 7.86 20.16 6.72
C LEU A 509 8.41 20.76 5.42
N TYR A 510 7.53 21.07 4.47
CA TYR A 510 7.90 21.69 3.20
C TYR A 510 8.57 23.06 3.41
N ILE A 511 7.91 23.97 4.13
CA ILE A 511 8.40 25.32 4.40
C ILE A 511 9.65 25.26 5.29
N GLY A 512 9.64 24.43 6.34
CA GLY A 512 10.78 24.26 7.24
C GLY A 512 12.04 23.83 6.50
N TRP A 513 11.94 22.80 5.65
CA TRP A 513 13.09 22.37 4.84
C TRP A 513 13.52 23.43 3.84
N LYS A 514 12.55 24.10 3.21
CA LYS A 514 12.81 25.15 2.23
C LYS A 514 13.54 26.35 2.84
N LEU A 515 13.21 26.75 4.06
CA LEU A 515 13.90 27.82 4.79
C LEU A 515 15.30 27.40 5.24
N LEU A 516 15.46 26.18 5.74
CA LEU A 516 16.74 25.65 6.23
C LEU A 516 17.76 25.41 5.11
N LYS A 517 17.32 24.83 3.99
CA LYS A 517 18.19 24.43 2.86
C LYS A 517 18.12 25.38 1.67
N LYS A 518 17.25 26.40 1.71
CA LYS A 518 17.06 27.39 0.64
C LYS A 518 16.83 26.76 -0.74
N THR A 519 16.05 25.67 -0.75
CA THR A 519 15.75 24.94 -1.99
C THR A 519 14.84 25.77 -2.90
N LYS A 520 14.91 25.51 -4.20
CA LYS A 520 14.15 26.22 -5.23
C LYS A 520 13.25 25.26 -5.98
N PHE A 521 12.10 25.78 -6.38
CA PHE A 521 11.21 25.07 -7.27
C PHE A 521 11.87 24.93 -8.65
N ILE A 522 11.98 23.70 -9.14
CA ILE A 522 12.70 23.39 -10.37
C ILE A 522 11.86 23.85 -11.57
N LYS A 523 12.44 24.60 -12.50
CA LYS A 523 11.71 25.04 -13.71
C LYS A 523 11.54 23.87 -14.68
N ALA A 524 10.48 23.88 -15.49
CA ALA A 524 10.18 22.74 -16.37
C ALA A 524 11.28 22.38 -17.38
N HIS A 525 12.09 23.34 -17.83
CA HIS A 525 13.24 23.09 -18.72
C HIS A 525 14.50 22.63 -17.97
N GLU A 526 14.56 22.79 -16.64
CA GLU A 526 15.66 22.38 -15.77
C GLU A 526 15.36 21.02 -15.09
N VAL A 527 14.14 20.50 -15.24
CA VAL A 527 13.74 19.20 -14.68
C VAL A 527 14.60 18.11 -15.32
N ASP A 528 15.23 17.30 -14.48
CA ASP A 528 16.05 16.19 -14.94
C ASP A 528 15.18 15.00 -15.36
N LEU A 529 15.13 14.71 -16.66
CA LEU A 529 14.45 13.54 -17.22
C LEU A 529 15.40 12.36 -17.53
N THR A 530 16.72 12.56 -17.53
CA THR A 530 17.69 11.62 -18.13
C THR A 530 18.65 10.95 -17.16
N MET A 531 18.90 11.52 -15.97
CA MET A 531 19.72 10.87 -14.94
C MET A 531 19.15 9.49 -14.57
N ASP A 532 20.02 8.49 -14.42
CA ASP A 532 19.70 7.06 -14.22
C ASP A 532 19.03 6.36 -15.43
N LEU A 533 18.68 7.08 -16.51
CA LEU A 533 17.99 6.51 -17.66
C LEU A 533 18.89 5.56 -18.47
N GLU A 534 20.16 5.94 -18.67
CA GLU A 534 21.13 5.17 -19.45
C GLU A 534 21.43 3.81 -18.80
N GLU A 535 21.57 3.78 -17.48
CA GLU A 535 21.75 2.54 -16.71
C GLU A 535 20.54 1.60 -16.88
N ILE A 536 19.33 2.16 -16.82
CA ILE A 536 18.08 1.39 -17.00
C ILE A 536 17.97 0.86 -18.43
N GLU A 537 18.37 1.66 -19.43
CA GLU A 537 18.41 1.23 -20.82
C GLU A 537 19.46 0.15 -21.08
N GLU A 538 20.64 0.27 -20.49
CA GLU A 538 21.68 -0.74 -20.57
C GLU A 538 21.24 -2.05 -19.90
N TYR A 539 20.64 -1.96 -18.71
CA TYR A 539 20.03 -3.11 -18.05
C TYR A 539 18.97 -3.78 -18.93
N GLN A 540 18.12 -2.99 -19.59
CA GLN A 540 17.09 -3.50 -20.49
C GLN A 540 17.69 -4.17 -21.74
N ARG A 541 18.75 -3.60 -22.32
CA ARG A 541 19.47 -4.16 -23.48
C ARG A 541 20.12 -5.51 -23.15
N ASN A 542 20.63 -5.65 -21.93
CA ASN A 542 21.34 -6.84 -21.46
C ASN A 542 20.44 -7.85 -20.72
N TYR A 543 19.14 -7.56 -20.57
CA TYR A 543 18.22 -8.43 -19.85
C TYR A 543 17.96 -9.75 -20.60
N VAL A 544 18.40 -10.86 -20.01
CA VAL A 544 18.10 -12.21 -20.50
C VAL A 544 16.94 -12.80 -19.68
N PRO A 545 15.80 -13.14 -20.30
CA PRO A 545 14.68 -13.75 -19.57
C PRO A 545 15.08 -15.10 -18.97
N THR A 546 14.93 -15.24 -17.66
CA THR A 546 15.08 -16.56 -17.02
C THR A 546 13.87 -17.46 -17.34
N PRO A 547 14.07 -18.65 -17.94
CA PRO A 547 12.97 -19.58 -18.23
C PRO A 547 12.33 -20.10 -16.93
N PRO A 548 11.02 -20.44 -16.95
CA PRO A 548 10.34 -20.99 -15.78
C PRO A 548 10.98 -22.34 -15.39
N LYS A 549 11.29 -22.50 -14.10
CA LYS A 549 12.00 -23.70 -13.62
C LYS A 549 11.11 -24.93 -13.58
N ASN A 550 9.84 -24.76 -13.18
CA ASN A 550 8.89 -25.85 -12.94
C ASN A 550 7.51 -25.61 -13.59
N ALA A 551 6.69 -26.65 -13.71
CA ALA A 551 5.31 -26.55 -14.22
C ALA A 551 4.44 -25.57 -13.40
N VAL A 552 4.67 -25.51 -12.09
CA VAL A 552 4.03 -24.56 -11.18
C VAL A 552 4.43 -23.12 -11.51
N ASP A 553 5.72 -22.86 -11.75
CA ASP A 553 6.20 -21.54 -12.21
C ASP A 553 5.58 -21.15 -13.56
N LYS A 554 5.41 -22.11 -14.48
CA LYS A 554 4.77 -21.88 -15.77
C LYS A 554 3.28 -21.54 -15.64
N TRP A 555 2.58 -22.20 -14.72
CA TRP A 555 1.17 -21.91 -14.42
C TRP A 555 1.00 -20.53 -13.77
N PHE A 556 1.84 -20.19 -12.80
CA PHE A 556 1.85 -18.87 -12.18
C PHE A 556 2.20 -17.77 -13.19
N ASN A 557 3.22 -17.97 -14.02
CA ASN A 557 3.53 -17.01 -15.07
C ASN A 557 2.34 -16.82 -16.01
N LYS A 558 1.59 -17.87 -16.37
CA LYS A 558 0.40 -17.72 -17.23
C LYS A 558 -0.75 -16.92 -16.59
N ILE A 559 -0.86 -16.91 -15.25
CA ILE A 559 -1.93 -16.19 -14.53
C ILE A 559 -1.52 -14.74 -14.21
N PHE A 560 -0.22 -14.50 -14.05
CA PHE A 560 0.34 -13.23 -13.59
C PHE A 560 1.14 -12.46 -14.68
N GLU A 561 1.52 -13.05 -15.82
CA GLU A 561 2.05 -12.36 -17.01
C GLU A 561 0.95 -11.89 -17.97
#